data_AF-A0A7Y8Q0N1-F1
#
_entry.id   AF-A0A7Y8Q0N1-F1
#
_cell.length_a   1.000
_cell.length_b   1.000
_cell.length_c   1.000
_cell.angle_alpha   90.00
_cell.angle_beta   90.00
_cell.angle_gamma   90.00
#
_symmetry.space_group_name_H-M   'P 1'
#
loop_
_entity.id
_entity.type
_entity.pdbx_description
1 polymer ?
#
loop_
_entity_poly.entity_id
_entity_poly.type
_entity_poly.pdbx_seq_one_letter_code
_entity_poly.pdbx_strand_id
1 'polypeptide(L)'
;MTLTGCQSMPENVQAFNNTLNQGIKSLNEALASTQQTTSTTATQSSKRAKSGYLTGAQCQNSLGKTKAQIESMSNETLTNQRAYALSSMGATYNFYLSDVSKRSVDLAGKPKDYPSICSLTLESNKASAKVLHWNII
;
A
#
# COMPACT_ATOMS: atom_id res chain seq x y z
N MET A 1 -16.65 59.77 0.29
CA MET A 1 -17.02 58.47 0.88
C MET A 1 -15.93 57.48 0.52
N THR A 2 -15.05 57.25 1.48
CA THR A 2 -13.90 56.33 1.47
C THR A 2 -14.05 55.54 2.79
N LEU A 3 -13.74 54.25 2.95
CA LEU A 3 -12.70 53.42 2.39
C LEU A 3 -12.95 51.95 2.86
N THR A 4 -12.52 50.99 2.04
CA THR A 4 -11.98 49.65 2.41
C THR A 4 -12.85 48.64 3.16
N GLY A 5 -13.31 47.62 2.44
CA GLY A 5 -13.59 46.30 2.99
C GLY A 5 -12.47 45.32 2.65
N CYS A 6 -11.42 45.26 3.49
CA CYS A 6 -10.53 44.09 3.53
C CYS A 6 -11.09 43.14 4.59
N GLN A 7 -11.56 41.96 4.18
CA GLN A 7 -11.82 40.86 5.10
C GLN A 7 -10.50 40.52 5.80
N SER A 8 -10.50 40.61 7.12
CA SER A 8 -9.35 40.30 7.97
C SER A 8 -8.94 38.83 7.78
N MET A 9 -7.66 38.60 7.49
CA MET A 9 -7.04 37.30 7.71
C MET A 9 -7.24 36.89 9.18
N PRO A 10 -7.49 35.62 9.50
CA PRO A 10 -7.65 35.19 10.88
C PRO A 10 -6.39 35.53 11.68
N GLU A 11 -6.56 36.21 12.81
CA GLU A 11 -5.51 36.74 13.71
C GLU A 11 -4.59 35.66 14.31
N ASN A 12 -4.72 34.40 13.90
CA ASN A 12 -4.09 33.29 14.57
C ASN A 12 -3.33 32.34 13.65
N VAL A 13 -2.70 32.89 12.61
CA VAL A 13 -1.73 32.17 11.76
C VAL A 13 -0.63 31.51 12.61
N GLN A 14 -0.28 32.12 13.76
CA GLN A 14 0.67 31.54 14.71
C GLN A 14 0.13 30.29 15.41
N ALA A 15 -1.10 30.27 15.93
CA ALA A 15 -1.65 29.03 16.50
C ALA A 15 -1.86 27.97 15.42
N PHE A 16 -2.28 28.36 14.21
CA PHE A 16 -2.37 27.41 13.09
C PHE A 16 -1.01 26.77 12.79
N ASN A 17 0.06 27.57 12.71
CA ASN A 17 1.41 27.08 12.49
C ASN A 17 1.91 26.21 13.66
N ASN A 18 1.57 26.57 14.90
CA ASN A 18 1.89 25.76 16.08
C ASN A 18 1.16 24.41 16.07
N THR A 19 -0.12 24.38 15.72
CA THR A 19 -0.90 23.15 15.57
C THR A 19 -0.34 22.27 14.45
N LEU A 20 0.04 22.87 13.32
CA LEU A 20 0.64 22.13 12.20
C LEU A 20 1.99 21.51 12.57
N ASN A 21 2.87 22.31 13.21
CA ASN A 21 4.18 21.83 13.67
C ASN A 21 4.06 20.74 14.74
N GLN A 22 3.07 20.84 15.64
CA GLN A 22 2.79 19.78 16.61
C GLN A 22 2.28 18.52 15.91
N GLY A 23 1.37 18.64 14.94
CA GLY A 23 0.88 17.51 14.15
C GLY A 23 1.99 16.78 13.40
N ILE A 24 2.92 17.52 12.78
CA ILE A 24 4.08 16.94 12.07
C ILE A 24 5.03 16.26 13.06
N LYS A 25 5.28 16.84 14.24
CA LYS A 25 6.09 16.19 15.29
C LYS A 25 5.45 14.89 15.78
N SER A 26 4.16 14.89 16.07
CA SER A 26 3.44 13.68 16.49
C SER A 26 3.41 12.61 15.39
N LEU A 27 3.33 13.00 14.12
CA LEU A 27 3.47 12.07 12.99
C LEU A 27 4.88 11.47 12.89
N ASN A 28 5.93 12.29 13.07
CA ASN A 28 7.31 11.81 13.09
C ASN A 28 7.59 10.89 14.29
N GLU A 29 7.04 11.20 15.46
CA GLU A 29 7.15 10.35 16.66
C GLU A 29 6.37 9.04 16.50
N ALA A 30 5.17 9.08 15.90
CA ALA A 30 4.43 7.87 15.55
C ALA A 30 5.19 7.01 14.52
N LEU A 31 5.83 7.64 13.53
CA LEU A 31 6.63 6.94 12.53
C LEU A 31 7.92 6.34 13.13
N ALA A 32 8.59 7.09 14.02
CA ALA A 32 9.77 6.62 14.74
C ALA A 32 9.45 5.47 15.72
N SER A 33 8.29 5.51 16.38
CA SER A 33 7.83 4.43 17.27
C SER A 33 7.39 3.17 16.51
N THR A 34 6.88 3.29 15.27
CA THR A 34 6.68 2.12 14.39
C THR A 34 7.97 1.46 13.91
N GLN A 35 9.13 2.10 14.05
CA GLN A 35 10.43 1.46 13.76
C GLN A 35 10.96 0.60 14.92
N GLN A 36 10.34 0.65 16.11
CA GLN A 36 10.86 -0.01 17.32
C GLN A 36 10.08 -1.25 17.76
N THR A 37 9.23 -1.83 16.91
CA THR A 37 8.54 -3.10 17.23
C THR A 37 8.60 -4.09 16.07
N THR A 38 9.77 -4.71 15.89
CA THR A 38 10.01 -6.16 15.66
C THR A 38 11.36 -6.37 14.98
N SER A 39 12.42 -6.42 15.78
CA SER A 39 13.69 -7.02 15.38
C SER A 39 13.51 -8.54 15.26
N THR A 40 12.97 -8.99 14.13
CA THR A 40 13.35 -10.28 13.56
C THR A 40 14.14 -9.96 12.31
N THR A 41 15.44 -10.20 12.38
CA THR A 41 16.39 -10.04 11.28
C THR A 41 16.05 -11.07 10.19
N ALA A 42 15.05 -10.80 9.37
CA ALA A 42 14.94 -11.39 8.07
C ALA A 42 15.89 -10.60 7.17
N THR A 43 17.02 -11.21 6.82
CA THR A 43 17.91 -10.75 5.75
C THR A 43 17.09 -10.70 4.46
N GLN A 44 16.39 -9.59 4.21
CA GLN A 44 15.80 -9.30 2.91
C GLN A 44 16.97 -9.05 1.95
N SER A 45 17.40 -10.12 1.31
CA SER A 45 18.18 -10.07 0.08
C SER A 45 17.58 -8.97 -0.80
N SER A 46 18.38 -7.94 -1.07
CA SER A 46 18.06 -6.79 -1.91
C SER A 46 17.95 -7.17 -3.39
N LYS A 47 17.25 -8.26 -3.71
CA LYS A 47 16.65 -8.44 -5.03
C LYS A 47 15.69 -7.27 -5.20
N ARG A 48 16.10 -6.26 -5.98
CA ARG A 48 15.28 -5.13 -6.43
C ARG A 48 13.82 -5.57 -6.50
N ALA A 49 12.97 -4.96 -5.68
CA ALA A 49 11.53 -5.21 -5.69
C ALA A 49 11.04 -5.10 -7.14
N LYS A 50 10.77 -6.25 -7.76
CA LYS A 50 10.22 -6.29 -9.11
C LYS A 50 8.82 -5.71 -9.01
N SER A 51 8.51 -4.75 -9.88
CA SER A 51 7.17 -4.18 -9.97
C SER A 51 6.14 -5.32 -10.13
N GLY A 52 5.04 -5.25 -9.39
CA GLY A 52 3.97 -6.26 -9.42
C GLY A 52 4.23 -7.52 -8.60
N TYR A 53 5.24 -7.50 -7.72
CA TYR A 53 5.50 -8.57 -6.75
C TYR A 53 5.22 -8.12 -5.32
N LEU A 54 4.78 -9.06 -4.49
CA LEU A 54 4.67 -8.93 -3.04
C LEU A 54 5.37 -10.13 -2.38
N THR A 55 5.74 -10.02 -1.12
CA THR A 55 6.05 -11.20 -0.29
C THR A 55 4.76 -11.84 0.24
N GLY A 56 4.82 -13.11 0.62
CA GLY A 56 3.70 -13.80 1.26
C GLY A 56 3.22 -13.05 2.52
N ALA A 57 4.16 -12.57 3.33
CA ALA A 57 3.86 -11.76 4.51
C ALA A 57 3.20 -10.41 4.15
N GLN A 58 3.65 -9.75 3.09
CA GLN A 58 3.01 -8.50 2.61
C GLN A 58 1.57 -8.75 2.13
N CYS A 59 1.32 -9.88 1.47
CA CYS A 59 -0.01 -10.30 1.06
C CYS A 59 -0.93 -10.56 2.27
N GLN A 60 -0.47 -11.35 3.24
CA GLN A 60 -1.25 -11.70 4.43
C GLN A 60 -1.60 -10.49 5.30
N ASN A 61 -0.69 -9.52 5.39
CA ASN A 61 -0.88 -8.31 6.18
C ASN A 61 -1.50 -7.16 5.36
N SER A 62 -2.08 -7.45 4.18
CA SER A 62 -2.65 -6.42 3.30
C SER A 62 -4.01 -5.89 3.75
N LEU A 63 -4.74 -6.65 4.58
CA LEU A 63 -6.08 -6.30 5.03
C LEU A 63 -6.11 -4.90 5.66
N GLY A 64 -7.06 -4.06 5.23
CA GLY A 64 -7.22 -2.69 5.73
C GLY A 64 -6.19 -1.68 5.22
N LYS A 65 -5.14 -2.09 4.50
CA LYS A 65 -4.20 -1.16 3.85
C LYS A 65 -4.88 -0.45 2.68
N THR A 66 -4.49 0.80 2.45
CA THR A 66 -5.02 1.58 1.34
C THR A 66 -4.37 1.19 0.02
N LYS A 67 -5.02 1.51 -1.10
CA LYS A 67 -4.46 1.36 -2.45
C LYS A 67 -3.06 1.95 -2.57
N ALA A 68 -2.85 3.17 -2.07
CA ALA A 68 -1.54 3.84 -2.10
C ALA A 68 -0.45 3.08 -1.30
N GLN A 69 -0.83 2.43 -0.20
CA GLN A 69 0.09 1.59 0.57
C GLN A 69 0.45 0.31 -0.19
N ILE A 70 -0.52 -0.30 -0.90
CA ILE A 70 -0.26 -1.46 -1.76
C ILE A 70 0.64 -1.08 -2.95
N GLU A 71 0.42 0.08 -3.57
CA GLU A 71 1.25 0.61 -4.65
C GLU A 71 2.71 0.78 -4.21
N SER A 72 2.92 1.31 -3.00
CA SER A 72 4.25 1.42 -2.38
C SER A 72 4.88 0.06 -2.10
N MET A 73 4.11 -0.89 -1.55
CA MET A 73 4.59 -2.25 -1.25
C MET A 73 4.97 -3.05 -2.50
N SER A 74 4.21 -2.90 -3.58
CA SER A 74 4.39 -3.64 -4.84
C SER A 74 5.28 -2.93 -5.85
N ASN A 75 5.68 -1.68 -5.56
CA ASN A 75 6.40 -0.81 -6.47
C ASN A 75 5.71 -0.73 -7.86
N GLU A 76 4.39 -0.62 -7.87
CA GLU A 76 3.54 -0.59 -9.07
C GLU A 76 2.37 0.38 -8.86
N THR A 77 1.94 1.09 -9.90
CA THR A 77 0.70 1.90 -9.87
C THR A 77 -0.50 1.04 -10.25
N LEU A 78 -1.54 1.03 -9.41
CA LEU A 78 -2.73 0.21 -9.60
C LEU A 78 -3.77 0.94 -10.46
N THR A 79 -3.57 0.94 -11.76
CA THR A 79 -4.50 1.56 -12.71
C THR A 79 -5.73 0.68 -12.98
N ASN A 80 -6.78 1.26 -13.58
CA ASN A 80 -7.93 0.48 -14.06
C ASN A 80 -7.51 -0.66 -15.00
N GLN A 81 -6.51 -0.45 -15.87
CA GLN A 81 -6.03 -1.49 -16.78
C GLN A 81 -5.29 -2.63 -16.08
N ARG A 82 -4.72 -2.38 -14.91
CA ARG A 82 -3.99 -3.38 -14.12
C ARG A 82 -4.91 -4.26 -13.29
N ALA A 83 -6.15 -3.82 -13.07
CA ALA A 83 -7.14 -4.57 -12.33
C ALA A 83 -7.44 -5.88 -13.06
N TYR A 84 -7.31 -7.00 -12.33
CA TYR A 84 -7.75 -8.29 -12.80
C TYR A 84 -9.28 -8.33 -12.95
N ALA A 85 -9.98 -7.69 -12.02
CA ALA A 85 -11.41 -7.46 -12.08
C ALA A 85 -11.72 -6.05 -11.60
N LEU A 86 -12.65 -5.37 -12.28
CA LEU A 86 -13.07 -4.02 -11.95
C LEU A 86 -14.59 -3.94 -12.05
N SER A 87 -15.22 -3.40 -11.01
CA SER A 87 -16.65 -3.10 -10.99
C SER A 87 -16.92 -1.74 -10.34
N SER A 88 -18.18 -1.30 -10.34
CA SER A 88 -18.60 -0.10 -9.60
C SER A 88 -18.41 -0.24 -8.08
N MET A 89 -18.30 -1.47 -7.57
CA MET A 89 -18.27 -1.79 -6.14
C MET A 89 -16.89 -2.22 -5.64
N GLY A 90 -15.88 -2.31 -6.51
CA GLY A 90 -14.55 -2.76 -6.10
C GLY A 90 -13.59 -3.04 -7.24
N ALA A 91 -12.32 -3.22 -6.89
CA ALA A 91 -11.27 -3.60 -7.81
C ALA A 91 -10.41 -4.72 -7.21
N THR A 92 -10.06 -5.72 -8.02
CA THR A 92 -9.19 -6.82 -7.62
C THR A 92 -7.89 -6.76 -8.40
N TYR A 93 -6.77 -6.89 -7.71
CA TYR A 93 -5.41 -6.87 -8.28
C TYR A 93 -4.64 -8.13 -7.92
N ASN A 94 -3.97 -8.70 -8.92
CA ASN A 94 -3.13 -9.88 -8.76
C ASN A 94 -1.65 -9.49 -8.77
N PHE A 95 -0.91 -9.98 -7.78
CA PHE A 95 0.54 -9.80 -7.62
C PHE A 95 1.20 -11.17 -7.54
N TYR A 96 2.37 -11.31 -8.13
CA TYR A 96 3.15 -12.54 -7.93
C TYR A 96 3.83 -12.52 -6.57
N LEU A 97 3.96 -13.68 -5.94
CA LEU A 97 4.72 -13.81 -4.70
C LEU A 97 6.20 -14.07 -5.00
N SER A 98 7.08 -13.27 -4.38
CA SER A 98 8.53 -13.38 -4.59
C SER A 98 9.17 -14.55 -3.83
N ASP A 99 8.52 -15.01 -2.77
CA ASP A 99 9.04 -15.95 -1.76
C ASP A 99 8.14 -17.18 -1.57
N VAL A 100 7.01 -17.24 -2.28
CA VAL A 100 6.08 -18.38 -2.24
C VAL A 100 5.88 -18.91 -3.65
N SER A 101 6.14 -20.21 -3.82
CA SER A 101 5.91 -20.91 -5.09
C SER A 101 5.25 -22.25 -4.83
N LYS A 102 4.50 -22.73 -5.82
CA LYS A 102 3.93 -24.07 -5.82
C LYS A 102 4.73 -24.95 -6.78
N ARG A 103 5.19 -26.09 -6.28
CA ARG A 103 5.82 -27.14 -7.08
C ARG A 103 4.72 -27.84 -7.87
N SER A 104 4.87 -27.91 -9.18
CA SER A 104 4.00 -28.71 -10.06
C SER A 104 4.85 -29.42 -11.12
N VAL A 105 4.21 -30.14 -12.03
CA VAL A 105 4.84 -30.72 -13.22
C VAL A 105 4.49 -29.88 -14.45
N ASP A 106 5.45 -29.66 -15.33
CA ASP A 106 5.19 -29.06 -16.64
C ASP A 106 4.58 -30.08 -17.62
N LEU A 107 4.28 -29.63 -18.84
CA LEU A 107 3.71 -30.49 -19.90
C LEU A 107 4.63 -31.64 -20.31
N ALA A 108 5.93 -31.57 -19.97
CA ALA A 108 6.92 -32.61 -20.22
C ALA A 108 7.13 -33.52 -18.99
N GLY A 109 6.30 -33.39 -17.94
CA GLY A 109 6.39 -34.15 -16.71
C GLY A 109 7.54 -33.74 -15.79
N LYS A 110 8.23 -32.62 -16.06
CA LYS A 110 9.36 -32.17 -15.25
C LYS A 110 8.88 -31.30 -14.08
N PRO A 111 9.46 -31.48 -12.87
CA PRO A 111 9.15 -30.60 -11.76
C PRO A 111 9.50 -29.15 -12.08
N LYS A 112 8.54 -28.25 -11.87
CA LYS A 112 8.68 -26.82 -12.11
C LYS A 112 8.01 -26.04 -10.99
N ASP A 113 8.69 -25.00 -10.52
CA ASP A 113 8.13 -24.05 -9.56
C ASP A 113 7.35 -22.97 -10.31
N TYR A 114 6.09 -22.81 -9.93
CA TYR A 114 5.24 -21.72 -10.41
C TYR A 114 5.08 -20.69 -9.28
N PRO A 115 5.25 -19.38 -9.56
CA PRO A 115 5.04 -18.37 -8.55
C PRO A 115 3.57 -18.36 -8.11
N SER A 116 3.35 -18.33 -6.80
CA SER A 116 2.00 -18.17 -6.27
C SER A 116 1.49 -16.74 -6.52
N ILE A 117 0.18 -16.56 -6.52
CA ILE A 117 -0.46 -15.26 -6.78
C ILE A 117 -1.12 -14.77 -5.50
N CYS A 118 -0.85 -13.53 -5.12
CA CYS A 118 -1.64 -12.78 -4.14
C CYS A 118 -2.75 -12.01 -4.87
N SER A 119 -4.00 -12.29 -4.53
CA SER A 119 -5.17 -11.57 -5.04
C SER A 119 -5.73 -10.65 -3.97
N LEU A 120 -5.72 -9.34 -4.21
CA LEU A 120 -6.20 -8.31 -3.29
C LEU A 120 -7.46 -7.63 -3.84
N THR A 121 -8.53 -7.59 -3.05
CA THR A 121 -9.79 -6.91 -3.42
C THR A 121 -10.00 -5.68 -2.57
N LEU A 122 -10.21 -4.53 -3.23
CA LEU A 122 -10.41 -3.23 -2.62
C LEU A 122 -11.89 -2.80 -2.69
N GLU A 123 -12.31 -1.99 -1.70
CA GLU A 123 -13.65 -1.38 -1.56
C GLU A 123 -14.09 -0.55 -2.78
N SER A 124 -13.12 0.00 -3.51
CA SER A 124 -13.32 0.77 -4.74
C SER A 124 -11.95 0.93 -5.41
N ASN A 125 -11.89 1.66 -6.54
CA ASN A 125 -10.60 1.97 -7.17
C ASN A 125 -10.00 3.34 -6.82
N LYS A 126 -10.45 3.95 -5.72
CA LYS A 126 -9.91 5.24 -5.23
C LYS A 126 -8.59 5.00 -4.47
N ALA A 127 -7.72 6.01 -4.44
CA ALA A 127 -6.44 5.93 -3.72
C ALA A 127 -6.58 5.63 -2.21
N SER A 128 -7.67 6.09 -1.60
CA SER A 128 -8.00 5.85 -0.19
C SER A 128 -8.73 4.54 0.07
N ALA A 129 -9.13 3.80 -0.98
CA ALA A 129 -9.84 2.54 -0.84
C ALA A 129 -8.99 1.52 -0.12
N LYS A 130 -9.58 0.77 0.81
CA LYS A 130 -8.86 -0.24 1.58
C LYS A 130 -9.04 -1.62 0.98
N VAL A 131 -8.09 -2.51 1.27
CA VAL A 131 -8.22 -3.94 1.00
C VAL A 131 -9.27 -4.54 1.95
N LEU A 132 -10.32 -5.12 1.39
CA LEU A 132 -11.36 -5.86 2.13
C LEU A 132 -11.05 -7.34 2.25
N HIS A 133 -10.38 -7.89 1.23
CA HIS A 133 -10.15 -9.31 1.15
C HIS A 133 -8.83 -9.58 0.44
N TRP A 134 -8.12 -10.61 0.89
CA TRP A 134 -6.92 -11.11 0.26
C TRP A 134 -6.93 -12.63 0.24
N ASN A 135 -6.29 -13.22 -0.76
CA ASN A 135 -6.06 -14.66 -0.83
C ASN A 135 -4.75 -14.98 -1.58
N ILE A 136 -4.17 -16.13 -1.30
CA ILE A 136 -3.01 -16.69 -2.02
C ILE A 136 -3.47 -17.90 -2.84
N ILE A 137 -3.23 -17.85 -4.15
CA ILE A 137 -3.64 -18.85 -5.16
C ILE A 137 -2.41 -19.54 -5.73
#